data_AF-A0A942HWF4-F1
#
_entry.id   AF-A0A942HWF4-F1
#
_cell.length_a   1.000
_cell.length_b   1.000
_cell.length_c   1.000
_cell.angle_alpha   90.00
_cell.angle_beta   90.00
_cell.angle_gamma   90.00
#
_symmetry.space_group_name_H-M   'P 1'
#
loop_
_entity.id
_entity.type
_entity.pdbx_description
1 polymer ?
#
loop_
_entity_poly.entity_id
_entity_poly.type
_entity_poly.pdbx_seq_one_letter_code
_entity_poly.pdbx_strand_id
1 'polypeptide(L)' 'MKTFDLIEYQRDARSRKQPRELFALWEEVCRHYDRGLIGQYDLEEMKAVIWPNLHALSLLKNAIDHSFQKNAA' A
#
# COMPACT_ATOMS: atom_id res chain seq x y z
N MET A 1 3.61 -20.12 21.33
CA MET A 1 4.29 -18.92 20.79
C MET A 1 4.38 -19.12 19.29
N LYS A 2 3.68 -18.33 18.46
CA LYS A 2 3.83 -18.43 17.00
C LYS A 2 5.15 -17.78 16.61
N THR A 3 6.07 -18.57 16.09
CA THR A 3 7.37 -18.13 15.57
C THR A 3 7.12 -17.23 14.35
N PHE A 4 7.80 -16.09 14.29
CA PHE A 4 7.71 -15.18 13.15
C PHE A 4 8.27 -15.86 11.89
N ASP A 5 7.40 -16.18 10.93
CA ASP A 5 7.78 -16.80 9.66
C ASP A 5 8.07 -15.70 8.62
N LEU A 6 9.36 -15.44 8.45
CA LEU A 6 9.86 -14.45 7.49
C LEU A 6 9.48 -14.80 6.04
N ILE A 7 9.35 -16.09 5.70
CA ILE A 7 9.04 -16.54 4.34
C ILE A 7 7.56 -16.30 4.03
N GLU A 8 6.68 -16.61 4.98
CA GLU A 8 5.24 -16.32 4.89
C GLU A 8 5.02 -14.81 4.75
N TYR A 9 5.71 -14.02 5.58
CA TYR A 9 5.66 -12.57 5.54
C TYR A 9 6.18 -11.98 4.23
N GLN A 10 7.27 -12.53 3.67
CA GLN A 10 7.80 -12.11 2.37
C GLN A 10 6.88 -12.51 1.21
N ARG A 11 6.21 -13.68 1.27
CA ARG A 11 5.20 -14.06 0.28
C ARG A 11 4.02 -13.11 0.31
N ASP A 12 3.56 -12.73 1.49
CA ASP A 12 2.46 -11.80 1.68
C ASP A 12 2.82 -10.36 1.26
N ALA A 13 4.06 -9.94 1.51
CA ALA A 13 4.58 -8.66 1.02
C ALA A 13 4.73 -8.61 -0.51
N ARG A 14 5.01 -9.76 -1.16
CA ARG A 14 5.14 -9.88 -2.62
C ARG A 14 3.77 -10.06 -3.33
N SER A 15 2.75 -10.57 -2.64
CA SER A 15 1.41 -10.79 -3.20
C SER A 15 0.54 -9.53 -3.22
N ARG A 16 0.85 -8.56 -2.36
CA ARG A 16 0.28 -7.21 -2.40
C ARG A 16 0.92 -6.47 -3.58
N LYS A 17 0.11 -5.94 -4.52
CA LYS A 17 0.60 -5.05 -5.60
C LYS A 17 1.66 -4.14 -5.02
N GLN A 18 2.84 -4.08 -5.65
CA GLN A 18 3.96 -3.36 -5.06
C GLN A 18 3.51 -1.92 -4.76
N PRO A 19 3.89 -1.30 -3.63
CA PRO A 19 3.47 0.06 -3.28
C PRO A 19 3.60 1.06 -4.44
N ARG A 20 4.64 0.87 -5.28
CA ARG A 20 4.89 1.64 -6.50
C ARG A 20 3.78 1.50 -7.55
N GLU A 21 3.25 0.30 -7.74
CA GLU A 21 2.15 0.04 -8.69
C GLU A 21 0.85 0.67 -8.20
N LEU A 22 0.58 0.61 -6.88
CA LEU A 22 -0.59 1.28 -6.30
C LEU A 22 -0.47 2.81 -6.41
N PHE A 23 0.74 3.36 -6.25
CA PHE A 23 0.99 4.78 -6.46
C PHE A 23 0.81 5.18 -7.93
N ALA A 24 1.33 4.39 -8.87
CA ALA A 24 1.16 4.64 -10.30
C ALA A 24 -0.31 4.60 -10.72
N LEU A 25 -1.08 3.64 -10.18
CA LEU A 25 -2.53 3.56 -10.38
C LEU A 25 -3.24 4.79 -9.82
N TRP A 26 -2.85 5.27 -8.63
CA TRP A 26 -3.44 6.48 -8.06
C TRP A 26 -3.15 7.73 -8.92
N GLU A 27 -1.90 7.90 -9.37
CA GLU A 27 -1.56 8.99 -10.29
C GLU A 27 -2.36 8.95 -11.59
N GLU A 28 -2.60 7.76 -12.14
CA GLU A 28 -3.41 7.59 -13.34
C GLU A 28 -4.86 7.99 -13.12
N VAL A 29 -5.47 7.58 -12.00
CA VAL A 29 -6.82 8.01 -11.59
C VAL A 29 -6.90 9.54 -11.47
N CYS A 30 -5.92 10.18 -10.80
CA CYS A 30 -5.87 11.64 -10.71
C CYS A 30 -5.78 12.29 -12.09
N ARG A 31 -4.90 11.80 -12.98
CA ARG A 31 -4.78 12.32 -14.34
C ARG A 31 -6.09 12.20 -15.14
N HIS A 32 -6.84 11.12 -14.95
CA HIS A 32 -8.14 10.96 -15.60
C HIS A 32 -9.17 11.95 -15.07
N TYR A 33 -9.18 12.20 -13.76
CA TYR A 33 -10.06 13.18 -13.14
C TYR A 33 -9.73 14.61 -13.61
N ASP A 34 -8.45 14.99 -13.62
CA ASP A 34 -7.99 16.32 -14.06
C ASP A 34 -8.33 16.59 -15.54
N ARG A 35 -8.40 15.53 -16.35
CA ARG A 35 -8.80 15.59 -17.77
C ARG A 35 -10.32 15.56 -17.97
N GLY A 36 -11.11 15.46 -16.89
CA GLY A 36 -12.56 15.34 -16.95
C GLY A 36 -13.05 14.02 -17.55
N LEU A 37 -12.21 12.98 -17.58
CA LEU A 37 -12.55 11.66 -18.13
C LEU A 37 -13.36 10.81 -17.15
N ILE A 38 -13.27 11.12 -15.85
CA ILE A 38 -14.03 10.49 -14.78
C ILE A 38 -14.60 11.57 -13.85
N GLY A 39 -15.74 11.28 -13.20
CA GLY A 39 -16.39 12.20 -12.28
C GLY A 39 -15.88 12.09 -10.84
N GLN A 40 -16.39 12.96 -9.97
CA GLN A 40 -16.04 12.94 -8.54
C GLN A 40 -16.46 11.63 -7.86
N TYR A 41 -17.58 11.04 -8.28
CA TYR A 41 -18.04 9.76 -7.78
C TYR A 41 -17.02 8.64 -8.07
N ASP A 42 -16.57 8.53 -9.32
CA ASP A 42 -15.59 7.53 -9.74
C ASP A 42 -14.24 7.71 -9.02
N LEU A 43 -13.83 8.97 -8.81
CA LEU A 43 -12.62 9.30 -8.07
C LEU A 43 -12.68 8.77 -6.62
N GLU A 44 -13.79 8.99 -5.91
CA GLU A 44 -13.95 8.54 -4.53
C GLU A 44 -14.07 7.01 -4.42
N GLU A 45 -14.73 6.35 -5.39
CA GLU A 45 -14.76 4.88 -5.48
C GLU A 45 -13.33 4.30 -5.65
N MET A 46 -12.54 4.85 -6.58
CA MET A 46 -11.17 4.39 -6.81
C MET A 46 -10.25 4.65 -5.61
N LYS A 47 -10.45 5.79 -4.94
CA LYS A 47 -9.78 6.12 -3.67
C LYS A 47 -10.11 5.11 -2.57
N ALA A 48 -11.37 4.71 -2.42
CA ALA A 48 -11.78 3.71 -1.45
C ALA A 48 -11.11 2.33 -1.68
N VAL A 49 -10.77 2.00 -2.93
CA VAL A 49 -10.04 0.77 -3.28
C VAL A 49 -8.53 0.90 -3.03
N ILE A 50 -7.92 2.02 -3.39
CA ILE A 50 -6.47 2.19 -3.38
C ILE A 50 -5.93 2.52 -1.98
N TRP A 51 -6.58 3.40 -1.22
CA TRP A 51 -6.06 3.89 0.06
C TRP A 51 -5.86 2.81 1.13
N PRO A 52 -6.79 1.86 1.34
CA PRO A 52 -6.61 0.82 2.35
C PRO A 52 -5.33 0.00 2.13
N ASN A 53 -5.00 -0.26 0.87
CA ASN A 53 -3.79 -0.99 0.51
C ASN A 53 -2.52 -0.17 0.78
N LEU A 54 -2.51 1.12 0.40
CA LEU A 54 -1.39 2.02 0.71
C LEU A 54 -1.20 2.19 2.23
N HIS A 55 -2.29 2.32 2.98
CA HIS A 55 -2.24 2.44 4.44
C HIS A 55 -1.68 1.18 5.09
N ALA A 56 -2.14 -0.01 4.67
CA ALA A 56 -1.62 -1.29 5.16
C ALA A 56 -0.12 -1.44 4.86
N LEU A 57 0.34 -1.00 3.69
CA LEU A 57 1.76 -1.00 3.32
C LEU A 57 2.57 -0.02 4.19
N SER A 58 2.04 1.16 4.48
CA SER A 58 2.69 2.14 5.37
C SER A 58 2.83 1.60 6.78
N LEU A 59 1.80 0.96 7.32
CA LEU A 59 1.84 0.33 8.64
C LEU A 59 2.89 -0.79 8.69
N LEU A 60 2.96 -1.62 7.65
CA LEU A 60 3.95 -2.69 7.53
C LEU A 60 5.38 -2.15 7.55
N LYS A 61 5.64 -1.11 6.74
CA LYS A 61 6.95 -0.45 6.70
C LYS A 61 7.35 0.09 8.07
N ASN A 62 6.43 0.79 8.74
CA ASN A 62 6.70 1.34 10.08
C ASN A 62 6.99 0.23 11.10
N ALA A 63 6.23 -0.87 11.08
CA ALA A 63 6.46 -2.01 11.97
C ALA A 63 7.84 -2.65 11.74
N ILE A 64 8.26 -2.80 10.49
CA ILE A 64 9.59 -3.30 10.12
C ILE A 64 10.68 -2.35 10.62
N ASP A 65 10.57 -1.05 10.32
CA ASP A 65 11.55 -0.03 10.72
C ASP A 65 11.72 0.01 12.25
N HIS A 66 10.60 -0.05 12.99
CA HIS A 66 10.62 -0.13 14.45
C HIS A 66 11.20 -1.45 14.98
N SER A 67 10.99 -2.57 14.29
CA SER A 67 11.58 -3.86 14.67
C SER A 67 13.11 -3.85 14.54
N PHE A 68 13.64 -3.16 13.52
CA PHE A 68 15.08 -3.03 13.33
C PHE A 68 15.74 -2.06 14.31
N GLN A 69 15.03 -1.00 14.71
CA GLN A 69 15.50 -0.08 15.76
C GLN A 69 15.60 -0.77 17.14
N LYS A 70 14.69 -1.68 17.47
CA LYS A 70 14.74 -2.43 18.74
C LYS A 70 15.86 -3.47 18.84
N ASN A 71 16.37 -3.95 17.71
CA ASN A 71 17.47 -4.93 17.68
C ASN A 71 18.86 -4.29 17.58
N ALA A 72 18.93 -2.96 17.45
CA ALA A 72 20.17 -2.19 17.37
C ALA A 72 20.55 -1.50 18.69
N ALA A 73 19.76 -1.71 19.75
CA ALA A 73 19.98 -1.19 21.11
C ALA A 73 20.24 -2.36 22.07
#